data_AF-A0A316EF30-F1
#
_entry.id   AF-A0A316EF30-F1
#
_cell.length_a   1.000
_cell.length_b   1.000
_cell.length_c   1.000
_cell.angle_alpha   90.00
_cell.angle_beta   90.00
_cell.angle_gamma   90.00
#
_symmetry.space_group_name_H-M   'P 1'
#
loop_
_entity.id
_entity.type
_entity.pdbx_description
1 polymer ?
#
loop_
_entity_poly.entity_id
_entity_poly.type
_entity_poly.pdbx_seq_one_letter_code
_entity_poly.pdbx_strand_id
1 'polypeptide(L)'
;MSVLDKIKSIFKLPLADKNKNVVEPSVELLPATEVVREDTEVVEFVNLPTSQVQTADFREPDWLINQDILRDEGVIFGLSGSNPDEKISIIKHYFAQQTAETDRVIEQKEEKIGELNYWINEKESLVKELEQKIQDLKSQEFTEQHHLPRTTVGLLLACGIAVGNYFLIEESLRGQFQQSQLIAAGVFMAGMFNLFGRISFLHDDVKESNWKRLLEEIGMPLASAFFVFAQIYATQSPMKSFALFGFIFFLFMFSGKLLLGNLTVLKDDLTIFQKRNQLQKDKIKKVADWETEIEKHKTEIEKHRQEKQDVLPELTKLSTQNSKIKAQRDMLIKVFESEYLLATQYRNRLSGRQMKEILGGEEM
;
A
#
# COMPACT_ATOMS: atom_id res chain seq x y z
N MET A 1 16.03 -15.65 -34.98
CA MET A 1 15.05 -14.69 -34.43
C MET A 1 13.90 -15.49 -33.81
N SER A 2 14.01 -16.14 -32.65
CA SER A 2 14.80 -15.93 -31.42
C SER A 2 14.36 -14.75 -30.55
N VAL A 3 13.98 -15.07 -29.31
CA VAL A 3 13.65 -14.13 -28.22
C VAL A 3 14.84 -13.23 -27.85
N LEU A 4 16.06 -13.64 -28.20
CA LEU A 4 17.31 -12.87 -28.01
C LEU A 4 17.31 -11.52 -28.75
N ASP A 5 16.54 -11.35 -29.82
CA ASP A 5 16.49 -10.07 -30.56
C ASP A 5 15.73 -8.97 -29.78
N LYS A 6 14.82 -9.33 -28.85
CA LYS A 6 14.15 -8.37 -27.94
C LYS A 6 14.99 -7.96 -26.74
N ILE A 7 16.01 -8.73 -26.37
CA ILE A 7 16.96 -8.35 -25.29
C ILE A 7 17.92 -7.26 -25.79
N LYS A 8 18.16 -7.18 -27.11
CA LYS A 8 19.13 -6.26 -27.72
C LYS A 8 18.66 -4.81 -27.88
N SER A 9 17.37 -4.51 -27.68
CA SER A 9 16.80 -3.16 -27.83
C SER A 9 16.70 -2.37 -26.53
N ILE A 10 16.96 -2.97 -25.37
CA ILE A 10 16.77 -2.33 -24.05
C ILE A 10 18.05 -1.61 -23.54
N PHE A 11 19.23 -2.01 -24.02
CA PHE A 11 20.53 -1.49 -23.53
C PHE A 11 21.38 -0.75 -24.58
N LYS A 12 20.74 0.00 -25.49
CA LYS A 12 21.42 0.99 -26.35
C LYS A 12 20.86 2.39 -26.11
N LEU A 13 21.53 3.15 -25.25
CA LEU A 13 21.46 4.62 -25.15
C LEU A 13 22.90 5.17 -25.07
N PRO A 14 23.14 6.46 -25.40
CA PRO A 14 24.33 6.84 -26.16
C PRO A 14 25.51 7.38 -25.33
N LEU A 15 26.70 7.26 -25.91
CA LEU A 15 27.95 7.89 -25.44
C LEU A 15 28.05 9.35 -25.92
N ALA A 16 28.31 10.27 -24.99
CA ALA A 16 29.25 11.42 -25.06
C ALA A 16 28.90 12.42 -23.93
N ASP A 17 29.61 12.53 -22.80
CA ASP A 17 31.03 12.85 -22.55
C ASP A 17 31.27 14.35 -22.24
N LYS A 18 31.57 14.67 -20.96
CA LYS A 18 32.63 15.62 -20.56
C LYS A 18 32.83 15.76 -19.04
N ASN A 19 34.01 15.31 -18.58
CA ASN A 19 34.99 16.13 -17.84
C ASN A 19 34.69 16.57 -16.37
N LYS A 20 35.25 15.85 -15.37
CA LYS A 20 36.40 16.32 -14.52
C LYS A 20 36.82 15.32 -13.42
N ASN A 21 38.09 15.43 -13.02
CA ASN A 21 38.79 14.66 -11.99
C ASN A 21 38.26 14.85 -10.55
N VAL A 22 38.47 13.87 -9.66
CA VAL A 22 39.29 13.93 -8.40
C VAL A 22 38.87 12.84 -7.36
N VAL A 23 39.80 11.90 -7.13
CA VAL A 23 40.18 11.20 -5.86
C VAL A 23 39.15 10.43 -4.98
N GLU A 24 39.59 9.20 -4.66
CA GLU A 24 39.29 8.22 -3.57
C GLU A 24 38.77 8.75 -2.20
N PRO A 25 38.11 7.91 -1.33
CA PRO A 25 38.64 6.60 -0.90
C PRO A 25 37.70 5.40 -0.70
N SER A 26 38.37 4.27 -0.45
CA SER A 26 37.99 2.88 -0.24
C SER A 26 36.80 2.55 0.69
N VAL A 27 36.11 1.45 0.38
CA VAL A 27 35.31 0.65 1.33
C VAL A 27 35.71 -0.83 1.20
N GLU A 28 35.87 -1.50 2.34
CA GLU A 28 36.41 -2.84 2.50
C GLU A 28 35.31 -3.93 2.39
N LEU A 29 35.65 -5.10 1.84
CA LEU A 29 34.69 -6.21 1.63
C LEU A 29 34.63 -7.17 2.82
N LEU A 30 33.45 -7.75 3.05
CA LEU A 30 33.29 -9.05 3.72
C LEU A 30 32.42 -10.00 2.86
N PRO A 31 32.78 -11.29 2.71
CA PRO A 31 32.03 -12.27 1.94
C PRO A 31 31.10 -13.16 2.78
N ALA A 32 30.25 -13.93 2.10
CA ALA A 32 29.47 -15.05 2.62
C ALA A 32 29.54 -16.21 1.59
N THR A 33 29.12 -17.46 1.84
CA THR A 33 28.28 -18.04 2.91
C THR A 33 28.62 -19.53 3.01
N GLU A 34 28.43 -20.22 4.15
CA GLU A 34 28.21 -21.67 4.10
C GLU A 34 27.30 -22.25 5.20
N VAL A 35 26.76 -23.45 4.92
CA VAL A 35 25.55 -24.04 5.52
C VAL A 35 25.85 -25.46 6.00
N VAL A 36 25.39 -25.82 7.20
CA VAL A 36 25.28 -27.22 7.66
C VAL A 36 23.92 -27.45 8.32
N ARG A 37 23.39 -28.67 8.21
CA ARG A 37 22.03 -29.09 8.60
C ARG A 37 21.95 -29.65 10.03
N GLU A 38 20.69 -29.75 10.47
CA GLU A 38 20.14 -30.46 11.62
C GLU A 38 20.95 -31.66 12.16
N ASP A 39 21.10 -31.69 13.47
CA ASP A 39 20.91 -32.92 14.25
C ASP A 39 20.09 -32.61 15.52
N THR A 40 19.42 -33.62 16.05
CA THR A 40 18.43 -33.44 17.13
C THR A 40 19.06 -33.56 18.50
N GLU A 41 19.23 -32.44 19.21
CA GLU A 41 19.51 -32.47 20.65
C GLU A 41 18.35 -31.89 21.45
N VAL A 42 17.92 -32.68 22.44
CA VAL A 42 16.96 -32.29 23.46
C VAL A 42 17.55 -31.10 24.21
N VAL A 43 16.80 -30.00 24.36
CA VAL A 43 17.20 -28.91 25.24
C VAL A 43 17.17 -29.42 26.67
N GLU A 44 18.31 -29.94 27.12
CA GLU A 44 18.59 -30.21 28.51
C GLU A 44 18.39 -28.90 29.27
N PHE A 45 17.54 -28.93 30.29
CA PHE A 45 17.38 -27.79 31.19
C PHE A 45 18.72 -27.57 31.87
N VAL A 46 19.48 -26.59 31.39
CA VAL A 46 20.60 -26.02 32.12
C VAL A 46 19.99 -25.41 33.37
N ASN A 47 19.96 -26.21 34.44
CA ASN A 47 19.91 -25.73 35.79
C ASN A 47 21.11 -24.79 35.94
N LEU A 48 20.88 -23.48 35.74
CA LEU A 48 21.76 -22.50 36.34
C LEU A 48 21.85 -22.90 37.82
N PRO A 49 23.06 -23.03 38.37
CA PRO A 49 23.17 -23.31 39.79
C PRO A 49 22.35 -22.24 40.50
N THR A 50 21.54 -22.67 41.47
CA THR A 50 20.99 -21.76 42.46
C THR A 50 22.19 -21.11 43.14
N SER A 51 22.61 -19.96 42.61
CA SER A 51 23.50 -19.04 43.28
C SER A 51 22.76 -18.68 44.54
N GLN A 52 23.10 -19.39 45.61
CA GLN A 52 22.74 -19.05 46.96
C GLN A 52 23.27 -17.63 47.13
N VAL A 53 22.36 -16.67 46.95
CA VAL A 53 22.59 -15.30 47.39
C VAL A 53 22.99 -15.47 48.84
N GLN A 54 24.26 -15.17 49.12
CA GLN A 54 24.71 -15.10 50.50
C GLN A 54 23.88 -13.99 51.11
N THR A 55 22.85 -14.38 51.85
CA THR A 55 22.11 -13.51 52.75
C THR A 55 23.08 -13.19 53.87
N ALA A 56 24.00 -12.27 53.57
CA ALA A 56 24.53 -11.40 54.60
C ALA A 56 23.28 -10.83 55.28
N ASP A 57 23.10 -11.22 56.55
CA ASP A 57 21.97 -10.85 57.39
C ASP A 57 22.08 -9.34 57.67
N PHE A 58 21.74 -8.55 56.65
CA PHE A 58 21.73 -7.10 56.67
C PHE A 58 20.53 -6.70 57.51
N ARG A 59 20.65 -6.90 58.82
CA ARG A 59 19.68 -6.45 59.80
C ARG A 59 19.46 -4.98 59.54
N GLU A 60 18.24 -4.68 59.12
CA GLU A 60 17.76 -3.32 58.91
C GLU A 60 18.17 -2.49 60.14
N PRO A 61 18.96 -1.41 59.97
CA PRO A 61 19.40 -0.66 61.13
C PRO A 61 18.18 -0.09 61.87
N ASP A 62 18.09 -0.28 63.18
CA ASP A 62 16.91 0.12 63.97
C ASP A 62 16.55 1.61 63.79
N TRP A 63 17.58 2.44 63.54
CA TRP A 63 17.45 3.87 63.24
C TRP A 63 16.81 4.21 61.89
N LEU A 64 16.68 3.25 60.97
CA LEU A 64 16.02 3.44 59.68
C LEU A 64 14.54 3.02 59.72
N ILE A 65 14.20 2.08 60.60
CA ILE A 65 12.82 1.63 60.85
C ILE A 65 12.10 2.64 61.76
N ASN A 66 12.77 3.09 62.83
CA ASN A 66 12.17 3.97 63.83
C ASN A 66 12.49 5.45 63.52
N GLN A 67 11.45 6.22 63.21
CA GLN A 67 11.56 7.66 62.94
C GLN A 67 12.15 8.44 64.12
N ASP A 68 11.88 8.05 65.37
CA ASP A 68 12.38 8.78 66.53
C ASP A 68 13.89 8.60 66.70
N ILE A 69 14.39 7.38 66.48
CA ILE A 69 15.83 7.09 66.46
C ILE A 69 16.50 7.79 65.26
N LEU A 70 15.84 7.91 64.11
CA LEU A 70 16.35 8.70 62.97
C LEU A 70 16.50 10.20 63.30
N ARG A 71 15.59 10.75 64.12
CA ARG A 71 15.70 12.15 64.59
C ARG A 71 16.89 12.31 65.54
N ASP A 72 17.04 11.40 66.50
CA ASP A 72 18.15 11.40 67.45
C ASP A 72 19.50 11.28 66.73
N GLU A 73 19.61 10.39 65.74
CA GLU A 73 20.77 10.31 64.84
C GLU A 73 21.02 11.62 64.08
N GLY A 74 19.96 12.29 63.59
CA GLY A 74 20.06 13.62 62.98
C GLY A 74 20.64 14.66 63.94
N VAL A 75 20.16 14.68 65.19
CA VAL A 75 20.65 15.58 66.24
C VAL A 75 22.12 15.27 66.57
N ILE A 76 22.47 14.01 66.77
CA ILE A 76 23.85 13.57 67.08
C ILE A 76 24.81 13.97 65.95
N PHE A 77 24.45 13.75 64.68
CA PHE A 77 25.26 14.15 63.53
C PHE A 77 25.41 15.68 63.43
N GLY A 78 24.36 16.45 63.72
CA GLY A 78 24.42 17.93 63.73
C GLY A 78 25.26 18.49 64.88
N LEU A 79 25.24 17.84 66.05
CA LEU A 79 26.11 18.18 67.18
C LEU A 79 27.57 17.76 66.94
N SER A 80 27.82 16.59 66.35
CA SER A 80 29.18 16.12 66.01
C SER A 80 29.81 16.93 64.87
N GLY A 81 29.00 17.43 63.93
CA GLY A 81 29.47 18.13 62.74
C GLY A 81 30.01 17.18 61.67
N SER A 82 29.59 15.92 61.71
CA SER A 82 29.82 14.93 60.66
C SER A 82 29.05 15.30 59.39
N ASN A 83 29.51 14.87 58.20
CA ASN A 83 28.80 15.16 56.96
C ASN A 83 27.46 14.38 56.91
N PRO A 84 26.28 15.04 56.79
CA PRO A 84 25.00 14.36 56.65
C PRO A 84 24.87 13.56 55.34
N ASP A 85 25.64 13.89 54.29
CA ASP A 85 25.56 13.23 52.98
C ASP A 85 25.80 11.71 53.05
N GLU A 86 26.64 11.25 53.97
CA GLU A 86 26.97 9.83 54.15
C GLU A 86 25.74 9.04 54.62
N LYS A 87 25.06 9.50 55.68
CA LYS A 87 23.81 8.93 56.18
C LYS A 87 22.68 9.03 55.16
N ILE A 88 22.53 10.18 54.50
CA ILE A 88 21.55 10.38 53.43
C ILE A 88 21.80 9.39 52.26
N SER A 89 23.06 9.12 51.94
CA SER A 89 23.43 8.16 50.89
C SER A 89 23.13 6.71 51.30
N ILE A 90 23.33 6.34 52.58
CA ILE A 90 22.92 5.03 53.11
C ILE A 90 21.40 4.86 53.01
N ILE A 91 20.61 5.86 53.41
CA ILE A 91 19.13 5.85 53.28
C ILE A 91 18.74 5.67 51.81
N LYS A 92 19.34 6.46 50.89
CA LYS A 92 19.08 6.34 49.45
C LYS A 92 19.43 4.95 48.91
N HIS A 93 20.56 4.38 49.31
CA HIS A 93 21.01 3.07 48.84
C HIS A 93 20.11 1.93 49.32
N TYR A 94 19.70 1.95 50.60
CA TYR A 94 18.75 0.99 51.15
C TYR A 94 17.44 0.95 50.36
N PHE A 95 16.81 2.12 50.18
CA PHE A 95 15.55 2.20 49.44
C PHE A 95 15.73 1.90 47.94
N ALA A 96 16.89 2.20 47.35
CA ALA A 96 17.20 1.81 45.97
C ALA A 96 17.35 0.28 45.83
N GLN A 97 17.96 -0.40 46.79
CA GLN A 97 18.03 -1.86 46.82
C GLN A 97 16.64 -2.48 47.01
N GLN A 98 15.80 -1.87 47.86
CA GLN A 98 14.42 -2.30 48.08
C GLN A 98 13.53 -2.12 46.83
N THR A 99 13.70 -1.05 46.05
CA THR A 99 12.91 -0.86 44.81
C THR A 99 13.52 -1.53 43.58
N ALA A 100 14.79 -1.92 43.57
CA ALA A 100 15.52 -2.39 42.38
C ALA A 100 14.81 -3.49 41.57
N GLU A 101 14.23 -4.50 42.23
CA GLU A 101 13.48 -5.56 41.55
C GLU A 101 12.15 -5.03 40.97
N THR A 102 11.45 -4.18 41.72
CA THR A 102 10.18 -3.56 41.28
C THR A 102 10.42 -2.56 40.14
N ASP A 103 11.51 -1.78 40.19
CA ASP A 103 11.94 -0.86 39.12
C ASP A 103 12.19 -1.63 37.81
N ARG A 104 12.90 -2.77 37.86
CA ARG A 104 13.13 -3.63 36.68
C ARG A 104 11.84 -4.19 36.09
N VAL A 105 10.91 -4.65 36.93
CA VAL A 105 9.61 -5.18 36.45
C VAL A 105 8.72 -4.08 35.87
N ILE A 106 8.82 -2.84 36.40
CA ILE A 106 8.18 -1.66 35.81
C ILE A 106 8.77 -1.39 34.43
N GLU A 107 10.09 -1.29 34.31
CA GLU A 107 10.81 -1.02 33.06
C GLU A 107 10.45 -2.04 31.96
N GLN A 108 10.47 -3.35 32.28
CA GLN A 108 10.06 -4.42 31.35
C GLN A 108 8.58 -4.30 30.91
N LYS A 109 7.67 -3.87 31.79
CA LYS A 109 6.26 -3.68 31.44
C LYS A 109 6.05 -2.40 30.63
N GLU A 110 6.82 -1.35 30.88
CA GLU A 110 6.82 -0.11 30.10
C GLU A 110 7.37 -0.34 28.69
N GLU A 111 8.48 -1.08 28.56
CA GLU A 111 9.04 -1.54 27.27
C GLU A 111 8.01 -2.34 26.48
N LYS A 112 7.39 -3.36 27.10
CA LYS A 112 6.32 -4.15 26.46
C LYS A 112 5.11 -3.30 26.03
N ILE A 113 4.72 -2.29 26.80
CA ILE A 113 3.68 -1.34 26.38
C ILE A 113 4.16 -0.48 25.19
N GLY A 114 5.44 -0.10 25.16
CA GLY A 114 6.08 0.55 24.02
C GLY A 114 6.01 -0.29 22.74
N GLU A 115 6.39 -1.56 22.81
CA GLU A 115 6.28 -2.53 21.71
C GLU A 115 4.82 -2.67 21.24
N LEU A 116 3.87 -2.88 22.16
CA LEU A 116 2.45 -3.01 21.81
C LEU A 116 1.91 -1.74 21.14
N ASN A 117 2.33 -0.55 21.59
CA ASN A 117 1.99 0.72 20.92
C ASN A 117 2.59 0.81 19.52
N TYR A 118 3.83 0.35 19.32
CA TYR A 118 4.46 0.30 18.00
C TYR A 118 3.66 -0.60 17.04
N TRP A 119 3.34 -1.82 17.44
CA TRP A 119 2.54 -2.76 16.63
C TRP A 119 1.14 -2.23 16.31
N ILE A 120 0.46 -1.60 17.30
CA ILE A 120 -0.83 -0.95 17.06
C ILE A 120 -0.70 0.16 16.00
N ASN A 121 0.30 1.05 16.12
CA ASN A 121 0.49 2.16 15.20
C ASN A 121 0.84 1.70 13.77
N GLU A 122 1.70 0.68 13.64
CA GLU A 122 2.03 0.07 12.35
C GLU A 122 0.78 -0.48 11.66
N LYS A 123 -0.01 -1.30 12.39
CA LYS A 123 -1.24 -1.91 11.85
C LYS A 123 -2.31 -0.86 11.53
N GLU A 124 -2.45 0.19 12.36
CA GLU A 124 -3.34 1.31 12.07
C GLU A 124 -2.91 2.09 10.82
N SER A 125 -1.61 2.19 10.54
CA SER A 125 -1.11 2.81 9.29
C SER A 125 -1.44 1.96 8.05
N LEU A 126 -1.28 0.63 8.13
CA LEU A 126 -1.64 -0.30 7.05
C LEU A 126 -3.14 -0.28 6.75
N VAL A 127 -3.98 -0.24 7.80
CA VAL A 127 -5.44 -0.07 7.65
C VAL A 127 -5.77 1.23 6.92
N LYS A 128 -5.16 2.36 7.29
CA LYS A 128 -5.38 3.66 6.61
C LYS A 128 -4.93 3.62 5.14
N GLU A 129 -3.80 2.97 4.84
CA GLU A 129 -3.31 2.82 3.47
C GLU A 129 -4.27 1.97 2.61
N LEU A 130 -4.81 0.88 3.15
CA LEU A 130 -5.82 0.05 2.48
C LEU A 130 -7.15 0.79 2.30
N GLU A 131 -7.63 1.51 3.32
CA GLU A 131 -8.83 2.36 3.23
C GLU A 131 -8.67 3.46 2.17
N GLN A 132 -7.48 4.07 2.06
CA GLN A 132 -7.17 5.03 0.99
C GLN A 132 -7.15 4.37 -0.38
N LYS A 133 -6.52 3.19 -0.55
CA LYS A 133 -6.53 2.43 -1.81
C LYS A 133 -7.95 2.05 -2.26
N ILE A 134 -8.84 1.70 -1.32
CA ILE A 134 -10.27 1.48 -1.59
C ILE A 134 -10.92 2.78 -2.09
N GLN A 135 -10.67 3.92 -1.44
CA GLN A 135 -11.22 5.21 -1.85
C GLN A 135 -10.71 5.67 -3.22
N ASP A 136 -9.44 5.45 -3.54
CA ASP A 136 -8.82 5.76 -4.83
C ASP A 136 -9.41 4.87 -5.95
N LEU A 137 -9.53 3.55 -5.71
CA LEU A 137 -10.24 2.67 -6.65
C LEU A 137 -11.72 3.05 -6.80
N LYS A 138 -12.38 3.52 -5.73
CA LYS A 138 -13.79 3.92 -5.79
C LYS A 138 -13.98 5.20 -6.63
N SER A 139 -13.13 6.21 -6.39
CA SER A 139 -13.17 7.51 -7.09
C SER A 139 -12.71 7.45 -8.56
N GLN A 140 -12.03 6.39 -8.98
CA GLN A 140 -11.65 6.14 -10.37
C GLN A 140 -12.89 5.86 -11.25
N GLU A 141 -13.62 6.90 -11.64
CA GLU A 141 -14.74 6.79 -12.59
C GLU A 141 -14.25 6.58 -14.04
N PHE A 142 -15.02 5.82 -14.81
CA PHE A 142 -14.72 5.53 -16.21
C PHE A 142 -15.36 6.61 -17.09
N THR A 143 -14.56 7.60 -17.51
CA THR A 143 -15.03 8.85 -18.12
C THR A 143 -15.23 8.79 -19.65
N GLU A 144 -14.90 7.68 -20.31
CA GLU A 144 -15.09 7.52 -21.75
C GLU A 144 -16.59 7.44 -22.10
N GLN A 145 -17.03 8.30 -23.01
CA GLN A 145 -18.45 8.42 -23.39
C GLN A 145 -18.92 7.21 -24.22
N HIS A 146 -20.07 6.66 -23.86
CA HIS A 146 -20.65 5.53 -24.58
C HIS A 146 -21.44 5.95 -25.82
N HIS A 147 -20.87 5.69 -27.00
CA HIS A 147 -21.56 5.87 -28.28
C HIS A 147 -22.24 4.59 -28.81
N LEU A 148 -21.92 3.43 -28.23
CA LEU A 148 -22.52 2.11 -28.42
C LEU A 148 -23.97 2.06 -28.97
N PRO A 149 -25.00 2.65 -28.32
CA PRO A 149 -26.38 2.54 -28.82
C PRO A 149 -26.57 3.22 -30.19
N ARG A 150 -25.89 4.35 -30.43
CA ARG A 150 -25.90 5.05 -31.72
C ARG A 150 -25.17 4.22 -32.79
N THR A 151 -24.01 3.68 -32.45
CA THR A 151 -23.21 2.80 -33.33
C THR A 151 -24.01 1.55 -33.73
N THR A 152 -24.71 0.92 -32.78
CA THR A 152 -25.55 -0.27 -32.99
C THR A 152 -26.74 0.02 -33.92
N VAL A 153 -27.46 1.14 -33.71
CA VAL A 153 -28.56 1.55 -34.61
C VAL A 153 -28.04 1.86 -36.01
N GLY A 154 -26.88 2.52 -36.11
CA GLY A 154 -26.22 2.78 -37.39
C GLY A 154 -25.82 1.50 -38.13
N LEU A 155 -25.32 0.48 -37.43
CA LEU A 155 -24.99 -0.82 -38.01
C LEU A 155 -26.24 -1.58 -38.47
N LEU A 156 -27.32 -1.60 -37.67
CA LEU A 156 -28.60 -2.21 -38.06
C LEU A 156 -29.18 -1.56 -39.32
N LEU A 157 -29.12 -0.22 -39.42
CA LEU A 157 -29.53 0.50 -40.62
C LEU A 157 -28.65 0.14 -41.83
N ALA A 158 -27.33 0.03 -41.64
CA ALA A 158 -26.40 -0.40 -42.69
C ALA A 158 -26.72 -1.80 -43.21
N CYS A 159 -26.98 -2.75 -42.30
CA CYS A 159 -27.39 -4.11 -42.65
C CYS A 159 -28.74 -4.14 -43.39
N GLY A 160 -29.72 -3.34 -42.97
CA GLY A 160 -31.00 -3.20 -43.67
C GLY A 160 -30.84 -2.69 -45.11
N ILE A 161 -30.01 -1.66 -45.31
CA ILE A 161 -29.69 -1.11 -46.63
C ILE A 161 -28.94 -2.16 -47.48
N ALA A 162 -27.99 -2.88 -46.91
CA ALA A 162 -27.23 -3.93 -47.58
C ALA A 162 -28.13 -5.08 -48.07
N VAL A 163 -29.04 -5.58 -47.21
CA VAL A 163 -30.03 -6.61 -47.55
C VAL A 163 -30.99 -6.11 -48.62
N GLY A 164 -31.48 -4.86 -48.51
CA GLY A 164 -32.34 -4.25 -49.53
C GLY A 164 -31.66 -4.13 -50.89
N ASN A 165 -30.38 -3.78 -50.93
CA ASN A 165 -29.60 -3.70 -52.16
C ASN A 165 -29.41 -5.08 -52.81
N TYR A 166 -29.14 -6.13 -52.02
CA TYR A 166 -29.08 -7.51 -52.52
C TYR A 166 -30.39 -7.94 -53.19
N PHE A 167 -31.54 -7.76 -52.53
CA PHE A 167 -32.86 -8.11 -53.11
C PHE A 167 -33.18 -7.32 -54.38
N LEU A 168 -32.80 -6.03 -54.42
CA LEU A 168 -33.00 -5.18 -55.60
C LEU A 168 -32.17 -5.67 -56.80
N ILE A 169 -30.93 -6.15 -56.56
CA ILE A 169 -30.09 -6.76 -57.60
C ILE A 169 -30.67 -8.11 -58.05
N GLU A 170 -31.11 -8.97 -57.11
CA GLU A 170 -31.69 -10.29 -57.43
C GLU A 170 -32.93 -10.17 -58.33
N GLU A 171 -33.90 -9.34 -57.95
CA GLU A 171 -35.13 -9.17 -58.71
C GLU A 171 -34.86 -8.51 -60.08
N SER A 172 -33.88 -7.60 -60.15
CA SER A 172 -33.51 -6.94 -61.42
C SER A 172 -32.81 -7.88 -62.41
N LEU A 173 -32.10 -8.91 -61.94
CA LEU A 173 -31.41 -9.91 -62.78
C LEU A 173 -32.28 -11.13 -63.12
N ARG A 174 -33.42 -11.29 -62.45
CA ARG A 174 -34.34 -12.44 -62.57
C ARG A 174 -34.86 -12.69 -63.99
N GLY A 175 -34.95 -11.66 -64.82
CA GLY A 175 -35.38 -11.76 -66.22
C GLY A 175 -34.33 -12.28 -67.21
N GLN A 176 -33.05 -12.37 -66.82
CA GLN A 176 -31.92 -12.70 -67.71
C GLN A 176 -31.28 -14.06 -67.40
N PHE A 177 -31.34 -14.54 -66.15
CA PHE A 177 -30.62 -15.74 -65.71
C PHE A 177 -31.50 -16.71 -64.92
N GLN A 178 -31.40 -18.01 -65.22
CA GLN A 178 -32.08 -19.08 -64.46
C GLN A 178 -31.52 -19.25 -63.03
N GLN A 179 -30.30 -18.77 -62.76
CA GLN A 179 -29.64 -18.77 -61.44
C GLN A 179 -29.33 -17.35 -60.98
N SER A 180 -30.33 -16.47 -60.97
CA SER A 180 -30.18 -15.05 -60.60
C SER A 180 -29.55 -14.83 -59.22
N GLN A 181 -29.84 -15.71 -58.24
CA GLN A 181 -29.34 -15.60 -56.85
C GLN A 181 -27.82 -15.64 -56.72
N LEU A 182 -27.15 -16.60 -57.36
CA LEU A 182 -25.70 -16.74 -57.28
C LEU A 182 -24.99 -15.56 -57.96
N ILE A 183 -25.54 -15.08 -59.08
CA ILE A 183 -25.01 -13.93 -59.82
C ILE A 183 -25.24 -12.65 -59.02
N ALA A 184 -26.43 -12.47 -58.44
CA ALA A 184 -26.74 -11.33 -57.57
C ALA A 184 -25.84 -11.30 -56.34
N ALA A 185 -25.59 -12.45 -55.69
CA ALA A 185 -24.67 -12.57 -54.57
C ALA A 185 -23.22 -12.22 -54.98
N GLY A 186 -22.76 -12.71 -56.13
CA GLY A 186 -21.43 -12.38 -56.66
C GLY A 186 -21.25 -10.89 -56.98
N VAL A 187 -22.22 -10.29 -57.67
CA VAL A 187 -22.25 -8.85 -57.99
C VAL A 187 -22.37 -7.99 -56.73
N PHE A 188 -23.19 -8.42 -55.76
CA PHE A 188 -23.32 -7.74 -54.47
C PHE A 188 -22.01 -7.76 -53.69
N MET A 189 -21.36 -8.93 -53.57
CA MET A 189 -20.06 -9.07 -52.89
C MET A 189 -18.95 -8.29 -53.60
N ALA A 190 -18.94 -8.25 -54.94
CA ALA A 190 -18.00 -7.46 -55.72
C ALA A 190 -18.22 -5.94 -55.54
N GLY A 191 -19.47 -5.46 -55.57
CA GLY A 191 -19.79 -4.05 -55.33
C GLY A 191 -19.52 -3.61 -53.89
N MET A 192 -19.70 -4.53 -52.94
CA MET A 192 -19.36 -4.35 -51.53
C MET A 192 -17.86 -4.53 -51.23
N PHE A 193 -17.02 -4.98 -52.17
CA PHE A 193 -15.61 -5.29 -51.90
C PHE A 193 -14.79 -4.06 -51.45
N ASN A 194 -15.26 -2.84 -51.77
CA ASN A 194 -14.79 -1.56 -51.25
C ASN A 194 -14.71 -1.49 -49.71
N LEU A 195 -15.51 -2.30 -49.00
CA LEU A 195 -15.43 -2.46 -47.55
C LEU A 195 -14.05 -2.92 -47.05
N PHE A 196 -13.32 -3.72 -47.84
CA PHE A 196 -12.06 -4.33 -47.40
C PHE A 196 -10.82 -3.47 -47.69
N GLY A 197 -10.89 -2.52 -48.62
CA GLY A 197 -9.74 -1.69 -49.02
C GLY A 197 -9.13 -0.85 -47.88
N ARG A 198 -9.91 -0.53 -46.83
CA ARG A 198 -9.41 0.15 -45.62
C ARG A 198 -8.93 -0.80 -44.51
N ILE A 199 -9.06 -2.12 -44.69
CA ILE A 199 -8.52 -3.15 -43.79
C ILE A 199 -7.31 -3.85 -44.45
N SER A 200 -6.59 -3.15 -45.34
CA SER A 200 -5.20 -3.54 -45.67
C SER A 200 -4.32 -3.30 -44.44
N PHE A 201 -4.28 -4.30 -43.56
CA PHE A 201 -3.75 -4.21 -42.19
C PHE A 201 -2.22 -4.36 -42.13
N LEU A 202 -1.54 -4.29 -43.28
CA LEU A 202 -0.11 -4.58 -43.46
C LEU A 202 0.48 -3.70 -44.59
N HIS A 203 1.13 -2.60 -44.20
CA HIS A 203 1.82 -1.61 -45.06
C HIS A 203 0.86 -0.79 -45.98
N ASP A 204 1.11 0.49 -46.27
CA ASP A 204 2.26 1.34 -45.95
C ASP A 204 1.83 2.83 -45.81
N ASP A 205 2.61 3.64 -45.07
CA ASP A 205 2.35 5.08 -44.82
C ASP A 205 2.74 6.00 -46.01
N VAL A 206 2.79 5.44 -47.22
CA VAL A 206 3.48 6.04 -48.37
C VAL A 206 2.52 6.54 -49.44
N LYS A 207 2.15 7.83 -49.34
CA LYS A 207 1.87 8.77 -50.45
C LYS A 207 1.20 8.19 -51.72
N GLU A 208 0.21 7.31 -51.57
CA GLU A 208 -0.54 6.77 -52.71
C GLU A 208 -1.36 7.89 -53.37
N SER A 209 -1.27 7.98 -54.70
CA SER A 209 -1.90 9.06 -55.46
C SER A 209 -3.42 9.03 -55.28
N ASN A 210 -4.02 10.18 -54.95
CA ASN A 210 -5.47 10.32 -54.73
C ASN A 210 -6.32 9.67 -55.84
N TRP A 211 -5.82 9.65 -57.08
CA TRP A 211 -6.51 9.01 -58.21
C TRP A 211 -6.58 7.48 -58.11
N LYS A 212 -5.50 6.80 -57.69
CA LYS A 212 -5.51 5.33 -57.52
C LYS A 212 -6.51 4.93 -56.43
N ARG A 213 -6.46 5.61 -55.28
CA ARG A 213 -7.41 5.41 -54.18
C ARG A 213 -8.85 5.72 -54.59
N LEU A 214 -9.07 6.74 -55.42
CA LEU A 214 -10.40 7.02 -55.98
C LEU A 214 -10.86 5.88 -56.90
N LEU A 215 -9.97 5.34 -57.73
CA LEU A 215 -10.26 4.21 -58.61
C LEU A 215 -10.55 2.92 -57.84
N GLU A 216 -9.87 2.70 -56.71
CA GLU A 216 -10.10 1.58 -55.81
C GLU A 216 -11.41 1.73 -55.02
N GLU A 217 -11.67 2.90 -54.43
CA GLU A 217 -12.90 3.18 -53.67
C GLU A 217 -14.16 3.28 -54.57
N ILE A 218 -14.04 3.57 -55.87
CA ILE A 218 -15.19 3.78 -56.78
C ILE A 218 -15.32 2.72 -57.86
N GLY A 219 -14.21 2.15 -58.35
CA GLY A 219 -14.19 1.27 -59.53
C GLY A 219 -14.98 -0.03 -59.35
N MET A 220 -14.87 -0.69 -58.19
CA MET A 220 -15.60 -1.94 -57.92
C MET A 220 -17.13 -1.73 -57.77
N PRO A 221 -17.61 -0.73 -57.01
CA PRO A 221 -19.02 -0.30 -57.05
C PRO A 221 -19.52 0.07 -58.44
N LEU A 222 -18.72 0.82 -59.22
CA LEU A 222 -19.09 1.27 -60.57
C LEU A 222 -19.20 0.11 -61.55
N ALA A 223 -18.22 -0.80 -61.57
CA ALA A 223 -18.23 -1.98 -62.42
C ALA A 223 -19.41 -2.90 -62.09
N SER A 224 -19.72 -3.09 -60.81
CA SER A 224 -20.82 -3.92 -60.34
C SER A 224 -22.19 -3.31 -60.71
N ALA A 225 -22.36 -2.01 -60.51
CA ALA A 225 -23.56 -1.29 -60.97
C ALA A 225 -23.70 -1.32 -62.51
N PHE A 226 -22.59 -1.14 -63.23
CA PHE A 226 -22.58 -1.14 -64.70
C PHE A 226 -22.90 -2.53 -65.29
N PHE A 227 -22.44 -3.60 -64.65
CA PHE A 227 -22.83 -4.96 -65.01
C PHE A 227 -24.36 -5.15 -64.91
N VAL A 228 -24.97 -4.71 -63.80
CA VAL A 228 -26.42 -4.78 -63.61
C VAL A 228 -27.15 -3.92 -64.65
N PHE A 229 -26.65 -2.70 -64.92
CA PHE A 229 -27.18 -1.83 -65.97
C PHE A 229 -27.19 -2.49 -67.35
N ALA A 230 -26.08 -3.10 -67.76
CA ALA A 230 -25.95 -3.74 -69.08
C ALA A 230 -26.99 -4.86 -69.29
N GLN A 231 -27.29 -5.64 -68.24
CA GLN A 231 -28.28 -6.71 -68.29
C GLN A 231 -29.73 -6.17 -68.30
N ILE A 232 -30.01 -5.08 -67.60
CA ILE A 232 -31.35 -4.45 -67.55
C ILE A 232 -31.64 -3.61 -68.80
N TYR A 233 -30.61 -3.03 -69.43
CA TYR A 233 -30.76 -2.19 -70.62
C TYR A 233 -31.44 -2.91 -71.79
N ALA A 234 -31.25 -4.24 -71.91
CA ALA A 234 -31.90 -5.06 -72.92
C ALA A 234 -33.40 -5.37 -72.65
N THR A 235 -33.89 -5.17 -71.41
CA THR A 235 -35.23 -5.59 -70.98
C THR A 235 -36.14 -4.45 -70.50
N GLN A 236 -35.58 -3.28 -70.13
CA GLN A 236 -36.34 -2.14 -69.63
C GLN A 236 -36.11 -0.85 -70.42
N SER A 237 -37.06 0.09 -70.30
CA SER A 237 -36.95 1.44 -70.86
C SER A 237 -35.64 2.12 -70.41
N PRO A 238 -34.88 2.80 -71.31
CA PRO A 238 -33.58 3.39 -70.99
C PRO A 238 -33.58 4.27 -69.73
N MET A 239 -34.66 5.05 -69.52
CA MET A 239 -34.79 5.93 -68.35
C MET A 239 -34.85 5.15 -67.02
N LYS A 240 -35.51 3.98 -67.00
CA LYS A 240 -35.56 3.11 -65.82
C LYS A 240 -34.19 2.49 -65.56
N SER A 241 -33.53 1.99 -66.61
CA SER A 241 -32.20 1.40 -66.52
C SER A 241 -31.16 2.40 -65.98
N PHE A 242 -31.14 3.64 -66.46
CA PHE A 242 -30.25 4.69 -65.96
C PHE A 242 -30.54 5.09 -64.50
N ALA A 243 -31.83 5.18 -64.12
CA ALA A 243 -32.20 5.47 -62.73
C ALA A 243 -31.75 4.34 -61.77
N LEU A 244 -31.93 3.08 -62.18
CA LEU A 244 -31.58 1.89 -61.40
C LEU A 244 -30.06 1.72 -61.29
N PHE A 245 -29.30 2.01 -62.35
CA PHE A 245 -27.83 2.11 -62.33
C PHE A 245 -27.33 3.11 -61.30
N GLY A 246 -27.82 4.35 -61.37
CA GLY A 246 -27.43 5.41 -60.42
C GLY A 246 -27.78 5.02 -58.98
N PHE A 247 -28.96 4.45 -58.76
CA PHE A 247 -29.42 4.03 -57.44
C PHE A 247 -28.54 2.92 -56.84
N ILE A 248 -28.27 1.84 -57.57
CA ILE A 248 -27.37 0.75 -57.12
C ILE A 248 -25.96 1.28 -56.84
N PHE A 249 -25.43 2.15 -57.70
CA PHE A 249 -24.11 2.74 -57.52
C PHE A 249 -24.00 3.54 -56.21
N PHE A 250 -24.98 4.42 -55.95
CA PHE A 250 -25.03 5.17 -54.69
C PHE A 250 -25.27 4.26 -53.47
N LEU A 251 -26.07 3.20 -53.60
CA LEU A 251 -26.28 2.22 -52.52
C LEU A 251 -24.98 1.49 -52.16
N PHE A 252 -24.19 1.01 -53.12
CA PHE A 252 -22.89 0.38 -52.84
C PHE A 252 -21.92 1.37 -52.14
N MET A 253 -21.81 2.59 -52.66
CA MET A 253 -20.96 3.64 -52.07
C MET A 253 -21.36 3.99 -50.62
N PHE A 254 -22.66 4.13 -50.36
CA PHE A 254 -23.17 4.55 -49.05
C PHE A 254 -23.16 3.39 -48.05
N SER A 255 -23.68 2.22 -48.44
CA SER A 255 -23.74 1.03 -47.59
C SER A 255 -22.36 0.55 -47.17
N GLY A 256 -21.38 0.55 -48.08
CA GLY A 256 -20.00 0.15 -47.76
C GLY A 256 -19.34 1.07 -46.75
N LYS A 257 -19.43 2.39 -46.94
CA LYS A 257 -18.82 3.38 -46.04
C LYS A 257 -19.49 3.42 -44.67
N LEU A 258 -20.82 3.28 -44.62
CA LEU A 258 -21.60 3.34 -43.38
C LEU A 258 -21.44 2.06 -42.54
N LEU A 259 -21.41 0.88 -43.17
CA LEU A 259 -21.19 -0.38 -42.46
C LEU A 259 -19.76 -0.44 -41.89
N LEU A 260 -18.74 -0.07 -42.68
CA LEU A 260 -17.35 -0.11 -42.20
C LEU A 260 -17.09 0.88 -41.05
N GLY A 261 -17.52 2.13 -41.21
CA GLY A 261 -17.30 3.17 -40.19
C GLY A 261 -17.97 2.85 -38.86
N ASN A 262 -19.18 2.27 -38.89
CA ASN A 262 -19.85 1.80 -37.68
C ASN A 262 -19.21 0.53 -37.11
N LEU A 263 -18.64 -0.36 -37.94
CA LEU A 263 -17.97 -1.57 -37.47
C LEU A 263 -16.65 -1.28 -36.76
N THR A 264 -15.86 -0.31 -37.24
CA THR A 264 -14.63 0.12 -36.55
C THR A 264 -14.95 0.78 -35.21
N VAL A 265 -15.91 1.71 -35.18
CA VAL A 265 -16.36 2.34 -33.93
C VAL A 265 -16.93 1.29 -32.97
N LEU A 266 -17.69 0.31 -33.46
CA LEU A 266 -18.25 -0.76 -32.62
C LEU A 266 -17.14 -1.64 -32.02
N LYS A 267 -16.08 -1.94 -32.77
CA LYS A 267 -14.93 -2.69 -32.26
C LYS A 267 -14.26 -1.92 -31.12
N ASP A 268 -14.00 -0.63 -31.32
CA ASP A 268 -13.34 0.21 -30.32
C ASP A 268 -14.23 0.34 -29.08
N ASP A 269 -15.51 0.70 -29.26
CA ASP A 269 -16.57 0.71 -28.23
C ASP A 269 -16.65 -0.62 -27.45
N LEU A 270 -16.53 -1.78 -28.13
CA LEU A 270 -16.58 -3.10 -27.49
C LEU A 270 -15.34 -3.36 -26.63
N THR A 271 -14.14 -2.96 -27.08
CA THR A 271 -12.93 -3.08 -26.26
C THR A 271 -12.98 -2.17 -25.04
N ILE A 272 -13.54 -0.97 -25.19
CA ILE A 272 -13.82 -0.02 -24.10
C ILE A 272 -14.80 -0.64 -23.09
N PHE A 273 -15.91 -1.21 -23.56
CA PHE A 273 -16.89 -1.90 -22.73
C PHE A 273 -16.30 -3.11 -21.98
N GLN A 274 -15.46 -3.91 -22.66
CA GLN A 274 -14.78 -5.05 -22.04
C GLN A 274 -13.83 -4.59 -20.93
N LYS A 275 -13.02 -3.54 -21.18
CA LYS A 275 -12.14 -2.93 -20.17
C LYS A 275 -12.96 -2.40 -18.98
N ARG A 276 -14.07 -1.69 -19.22
CA ARG A 276 -14.96 -1.19 -18.16
C ARG A 276 -15.51 -2.33 -17.29
N ASN A 277 -15.96 -3.43 -17.91
CA ASN A 277 -16.50 -4.59 -17.19
C ASN A 277 -15.40 -5.33 -16.39
N GLN A 278 -14.20 -5.49 -16.97
CA GLN A 278 -13.03 -6.01 -16.24
C GLN A 278 -12.70 -5.13 -15.04
N LEU A 279 -12.61 -3.81 -15.23
CA LEU A 279 -12.31 -2.85 -14.17
C LEU A 279 -13.38 -2.87 -13.05
N GLN A 280 -14.67 -3.01 -13.38
CA GLN A 280 -15.72 -3.18 -12.37
C GLN A 280 -15.58 -4.49 -11.57
N LYS A 281 -15.25 -5.61 -12.23
CA LYS A 281 -14.98 -6.88 -11.55
C LYS A 281 -13.74 -6.80 -10.66
N ASP A 282 -12.67 -6.17 -11.15
CA ASP A 282 -11.44 -5.97 -10.40
C ASP A 282 -11.65 -5.04 -9.20
N LYS A 283 -12.47 -3.99 -9.32
CA LYS A 283 -12.90 -3.17 -8.18
C LYS A 283 -13.60 -4.01 -7.13
N ILE A 284 -14.65 -4.76 -7.49
CA ILE A 284 -15.42 -5.57 -6.55
C ILE A 284 -14.52 -6.59 -5.85
N LYS A 285 -13.68 -7.31 -6.61
CA LYS A 285 -12.79 -8.32 -6.04
C LYS A 285 -11.72 -7.71 -5.14
N LYS A 286 -10.97 -6.71 -5.61
CA LYS A 286 -9.87 -6.10 -4.83
C LYS A 286 -10.38 -5.37 -3.59
N VAL A 287 -11.55 -4.72 -3.67
CA VAL A 287 -12.16 -4.09 -2.49
C VAL A 287 -12.55 -5.15 -1.48
N ALA A 288 -13.17 -6.25 -1.88
CA ALA A 288 -13.47 -7.35 -0.95
C ALA A 288 -12.20 -7.99 -0.36
N ASP A 289 -11.18 -8.25 -1.18
CA ASP A 289 -9.88 -8.78 -0.72
C ASP A 289 -9.26 -7.84 0.33
N TRP A 290 -9.21 -6.52 0.07
CA TRP A 290 -8.68 -5.50 1.00
C TRP A 290 -9.57 -5.27 2.23
N GLU A 291 -10.89 -5.38 2.12
CA GLU A 291 -11.81 -5.32 3.27
C GLU A 291 -11.54 -6.47 4.24
N THR A 292 -11.30 -7.69 3.76
CA THR A 292 -10.92 -8.82 4.63
C THR A 292 -9.54 -8.65 5.28
N GLU A 293 -8.60 -8.02 4.58
CA GLU A 293 -7.27 -7.69 5.13
C GLU A 293 -7.35 -6.58 6.20
N ILE A 294 -8.20 -5.57 5.98
CA ILE A 294 -8.54 -4.53 6.96
C ILE A 294 -9.19 -5.14 8.21
N GLU A 295 -10.16 -6.05 8.06
CA GLU A 295 -10.78 -6.73 9.21
C GLU A 295 -9.76 -7.55 9.99
N LYS A 296 -8.90 -8.31 9.29
CA LYS A 296 -7.80 -9.04 9.93
C LYS A 296 -6.91 -8.11 10.76
N HIS A 297 -6.42 -7.01 10.17
CA HIS A 297 -5.58 -6.06 10.92
C HIS A 297 -6.33 -5.36 12.06
N LYS A 298 -7.64 -5.08 11.92
CA LYS A 298 -8.46 -4.57 13.02
C LYS A 298 -8.58 -5.57 14.19
N THR A 299 -8.71 -6.88 13.91
CA THR A 299 -8.67 -7.89 14.98
C THR A 299 -7.29 -8.06 15.62
N GLU A 300 -6.20 -7.93 14.85
CA GLU A 300 -4.82 -7.92 15.37
C GLU A 300 -4.59 -6.70 16.30
N ILE A 301 -5.03 -5.51 15.89
CA ILE A 301 -4.97 -4.28 16.71
C ILE A 301 -5.73 -4.46 18.03
N GLU A 302 -6.95 -5.00 17.99
CA GLU A 302 -7.76 -5.14 19.20
C GLU A 302 -7.18 -6.17 20.17
N LYS A 303 -6.55 -7.25 19.67
CA LYS A 303 -5.78 -8.18 20.49
C LYS A 303 -4.63 -7.48 21.23
N HIS A 304 -3.84 -6.65 20.53
CA HIS A 304 -2.74 -5.90 21.16
C HIS A 304 -3.23 -4.83 22.14
N ARG A 305 -4.39 -4.21 21.89
CA ARG A 305 -5.04 -3.30 22.84
C ARG A 305 -5.50 -4.03 24.10
N GLN A 306 -6.04 -5.24 23.96
CA GLN A 306 -6.41 -6.08 25.10
C GLN A 306 -5.16 -6.50 25.90
N GLU A 307 -4.10 -6.99 25.25
CA GLU A 307 -2.82 -7.32 25.89
C GLU A 307 -2.22 -6.12 26.66
N LYS A 308 -2.32 -4.91 26.10
CA LYS A 308 -1.94 -3.65 26.77
C LYS A 308 -2.85 -3.33 27.97
N GLN A 309 -4.15 -3.53 27.83
CA GLN A 309 -5.13 -3.30 28.89
C GLN A 309 -4.97 -4.27 30.06
N ASP A 310 -4.51 -5.50 29.83
CA ASP A 310 -4.23 -6.48 30.88
C ASP A 310 -2.95 -6.13 31.69
N VAL A 311 -1.93 -5.57 31.04
CA VAL A 311 -0.66 -5.17 31.70
C VAL A 311 -0.79 -3.85 32.49
N LEU A 312 -1.62 -2.92 32.02
CA LEU A 312 -1.71 -1.56 32.57
C LEU A 312 -2.10 -1.49 34.07
N PRO A 313 -3.08 -2.28 34.60
CA PRO A 313 -3.43 -2.28 36.02
C PRO A 313 -2.28 -2.77 36.91
N GLU A 314 -1.54 -3.78 36.46
CA GLU A 314 -0.40 -4.34 37.19
C GLU A 314 0.77 -3.34 37.25
N LEU A 315 1.10 -2.72 36.11
CA LEU A 315 2.08 -1.63 36.04
C LEU A 315 1.67 -0.47 36.95
N THR A 316 0.40 -0.05 36.90
CA THR A 316 -0.13 1.04 37.75
C THR A 316 0.01 0.70 39.24
N LYS A 317 -0.27 -0.55 39.63
CA LYS A 317 -0.12 -1.03 41.01
C LYS A 317 1.36 -1.01 41.45
N LEU A 318 2.26 -1.58 40.66
CA LEU A 318 3.70 -1.62 40.96
C LEU A 318 4.30 -0.20 41.02
N SER A 319 3.99 0.65 40.05
CA SER A 319 4.41 2.06 40.02
C SER A 319 3.89 2.84 41.24
N THR A 320 2.63 2.62 41.65
CA THR A 320 2.07 3.22 42.87
C THR A 320 2.77 2.73 44.14
N GLN A 321 3.10 1.43 44.24
CA GLN A 321 3.83 0.88 45.39
C GLN A 321 5.25 1.45 45.46
N ASN A 322 5.96 1.47 44.33
CA ASN A 322 7.31 2.01 44.21
C ASN A 322 7.36 3.53 44.52
N SER A 323 6.39 4.28 44.02
CA SER A 323 6.20 5.71 44.34
C SER A 323 5.99 5.94 45.86
N LYS A 324 5.21 5.10 46.54
CA LYS A 324 5.06 5.16 48.01
C LYS A 324 6.38 4.92 48.74
N ILE A 325 7.16 3.93 48.31
CA ILE A 325 8.47 3.62 48.91
C ILE A 325 9.46 4.78 48.69
N LYS A 326 9.50 5.36 47.49
CA LYS A 326 10.31 6.54 47.18
C LYS A 326 9.86 7.79 47.97
N ALA A 327 8.56 7.98 48.18
CA ALA A 327 8.04 9.04 49.04
C ALA A 327 8.39 8.83 50.52
N GLN A 328 8.37 7.59 51.01
CA GLN A 328 8.82 7.25 52.37
C GLN A 328 10.31 7.52 52.57
N ARG A 329 11.16 7.12 51.61
CA ARG A 329 12.59 7.47 51.56
C ARG A 329 12.79 8.98 51.69
N ASP A 330 12.08 9.76 50.86
CA ASP A 330 12.25 11.21 50.81
C ASP A 330 11.73 11.90 52.08
N MET A 331 10.65 11.38 52.69
CA MET A 331 10.19 11.79 54.02
C MET A 331 11.28 11.56 55.09
N LEU A 332 11.86 10.36 55.15
CA LEU A 332 12.89 10.02 56.14
C LEU A 332 14.16 10.88 55.98
N ILE A 333 14.59 11.11 54.74
CA ILE A 333 15.69 12.04 54.42
C ILE A 333 15.35 13.46 54.92
N LYS A 334 14.13 13.96 54.68
CA LYS A 334 13.73 15.31 55.11
C LYS A 334 13.62 15.45 56.63
N VAL A 335 13.18 14.40 57.33
CA VAL A 335 13.20 14.36 58.81
C VAL A 335 14.64 14.48 59.29
N PHE A 336 15.54 13.60 58.83
CA PHE A 336 16.96 13.61 59.20
C PHE A 336 17.64 14.97 58.91
N GLU A 337 17.46 15.52 57.70
CA GLU A 337 17.99 16.84 57.31
C GLU A 337 17.48 17.96 58.23
N SER A 338 16.19 17.94 58.61
CA SER A 338 15.60 19.00 59.44
C SER A 338 16.16 19.03 60.87
N GLU A 339 16.31 17.86 61.50
CA GLU A 339 16.87 17.74 62.86
C GLU A 339 18.38 17.99 62.86
N TYR A 340 19.11 17.53 61.82
CA TYR A 340 20.53 17.84 61.62
C TYR A 340 20.77 19.36 61.51
N LEU A 341 19.99 20.07 60.70
CA LEU A 341 20.11 21.51 60.55
C LEU A 341 19.78 22.26 61.85
N LEU A 342 18.76 21.81 62.57
CA LEU A 342 18.37 22.37 63.87
C LEU A 342 19.49 22.19 64.90
N ALA A 343 20.02 20.98 65.04
CA ALA A 343 21.12 20.66 65.94
C ALA A 343 22.41 21.42 65.58
N THR A 344 22.71 21.59 64.29
CA THR A 344 23.84 22.42 63.82
C THR A 344 23.66 23.89 64.24
N GLN A 345 22.44 24.44 64.18
CA GLN A 345 22.16 25.80 64.65
C GLN A 345 22.29 25.93 66.17
N TYR A 346 21.88 24.91 66.94
CA TYR A 346 22.07 24.88 68.40
C TYR A 346 23.53 24.71 68.81
N ARG A 347 24.31 23.86 68.12
CA ARG A 347 25.75 23.69 68.32
C ARG A 347 26.48 25.03 68.30
N ASN A 348 26.14 25.90 67.35
CA ASN A 348 26.72 27.24 67.21
C ASN A 348 26.35 28.23 68.36
N ARG A 349 25.47 27.82 69.29
CA ARG A 349 25.02 28.62 70.44
C ARG A 349 25.37 27.99 71.80
N LEU A 350 25.87 26.75 71.82
CA LEU A 350 26.17 25.99 73.04
C LEU A 350 27.65 26.12 73.44
N SER A 351 27.93 26.15 74.74
CA SER A 351 29.31 26.12 75.23
C SER A 351 29.92 24.72 75.16
N GLY A 352 31.24 24.63 75.00
CA GLY A 352 31.93 23.34 74.85
C GLY A 352 31.82 22.38 76.06
N ARG A 353 31.46 22.88 77.25
CA ARG A 353 31.14 22.04 78.42
C ARG A 353 29.76 21.38 78.27
N GLN A 354 28.74 22.17 77.94
CA GLN A 354 27.37 21.66 77.71
C GLN A 354 27.34 20.68 76.53
N MET A 355 28.17 20.90 75.51
CA MET A 355 28.28 19.99 74.36
C MET A 355 28.84 18.61 74.75
N LYS A 356 29.79 18.54 75.69
CA LYS A 356 30.29 17.26 76.23
C LYS A 356 29.24 16.53 77.08
N GLU A 357 28.53 17.28 77.92
CA GLU A 357 27.48 16.77 78.80
C GLU A 357 26.32 16.14 77.99
N ILE A 358 25.90 16.79 76.90
CA ILE A 358 24.84 16.29 76.01
C ILE A 358 25.28 15.08 75.16
N LEU A 359 26.56 15.01 74.77
CA LEU A 359 27.11 13.89 73.98
C LEU A 359 27.56 12.69 74.83
N GLY A 360 27.23 12.66 76.13
CA GLY A 360 27.56 11.53 77.02
C GLY A 360 29.05 11.42 77.39
N GLY A 361 29.80 12.52 77.30
CA GLY A 361 31.22 12.55 77.68
C GLY A 361 31.41 12.71 79.19
N GLU A 362 31.28 11.62 79.94
CA GLU A 362 31.65 11.58 81.37
C GLU A 362 33.13 11.96 81.59
N GLU A 363 33.40 12.74 82.64
CA GLU A 363 34.76 13.00 83.12
C GLU A 363 35.24 11.80 83.96
N MET A 364 36.41 11.24 83.61
CA MET A 364 37.26 10.45 84.53
C MET A 364 38.28 11.35 85.21
#